data_AF-A0A820T5T1-F1
#
_entry.id   AF-A0A820T5T1-F1
#
_cell.length_a   1.000
_cell.length_b   1.000
_cell.length_c   1.000
_cell.angle_alpha   90.00
_cell.angle_beta   90.00
_cell.angle_gamma   90.00
#
_symmetry.space_group_name_H-M   'P 1'
#
loop_
_entity.id
_entity.type
_entity.pdbx_description
1 polymer ?
#
loop_
_entity_poly.entity_id
_entity_poly.type
_entity_poly.pdbx_seq_one_letter_code
_entity_poly.pdbx_strand_id
1 'polypeptide(L)'
;EAIIPYIVSNTRLSVLIQLSKKEQARYAERKDLNTQLKVILDQWNNLKQTKNVDEISTNYSFNSRDSIPSFETLSLSQAEIECLQPKWPDLYEDYLELVIQFGYIIFLSTLFPLAAFFSLLSNIIEIRADAFKLCMICQRPFSQRVKDIGHWQKIMEHMVIAAIIVNCIFCSIRGVFRRMLPDLPFAAEIFLLVCIEHFLIIICKIIRSSIENIPYWVRVEKAKMEYHRREALTKLECNALHLKENHAQANAI
;
A
#
# COMPACT_ATOMS: atom_id res chain seq x y z
N GLU A 1 33.39 -8.05 11.05
CA GLU A 1 32.34 -8.15 12.09
C GLU A 1 31.41 -6.93 12.19
N ALA A 2 31.72 -5.76 11.60
CA ALA A 2 30.89 -4.54 11.69
C ALA A 2 29.75 -4.41 10.64
N ILE A 3 29.69 -5.29 9.64
CA ILE A 3 28.75 -5.17 8.52
C ILE A 3 27.32 -5.58 8.93
N ILE A 4 27.19 -6.64 9.74
CA ILE A 4 25.87 -7.15 10.16
C ILE A 4 25.15 -6.15 11.09
N PRO A 5 25.79 -5.55 12.11
CA PRO A 5 25.16 -4.50 12.91
C PRO A 5 24.74 -3.27 12.10
N TYR A 6 25.53 -2.89 11.10
CA TYR A 6 25.27 -1.75 10.21
C TYR A 6 24.13 -2.00 9.22
N ILE A 7 24.04 -3.21 8.65
CA ILE A 7 22.91 -3.60 7.79
C ILE A 7 21.64 -3.70 8.63
N VAL A 8 21.71 -4.24 9.84
CA VAL A 8 20.55 -4.26 10.75
C VAL A 8 20.11 -2.84 11.07
N SER A 9 21.00 -1.92 11.46
CA SER A 9 20.63 -0.53 11.79
C SER A 9 20.11 0.29 10.60
N ASN A 10 20.50 -0.05 9.36
CA ASN A 10 20.11 0.69 8.15
C ASN A 10 19.02 0.01 7.31
N THR A 11 18.58 -1.19 7.69
CA THR A 11 17.42 -1.82 7.05
C THR A 11 16.14 -1.31 7.71
N ARG A 12 15.11 -1.03 6.90
CA ARG A 12 13.76 -0.62 7.37
C ARG A 12 13.21 -1.57 8.45
N LEU A 13 13.68 -2.82 8.50
CA LEU A 13 13.39 -3.77 9.56
C LEU A 13 13.82 -3.30 10.97
N SER A 14 14.97 -2.63 11.15
CA SER A 14 15.31 -2.07 12.46
C SER A 14 14.46 -0.86 12.81
N VAL A 15 14.08 -0.04 11.84
CA VAL A 15 13.13 1.05 12.06
C VAL A 15 11.78 0.48 12.47
N LEU A 16 11.29 -0.58 11.82
CA LEU A 16 10.07 -1.29 12.19
C LEU A 16 10.16 -1.96 13.56
N ILE A 17 11.29 -2.57 13.91
CA ILE A 17 11.54 -3.15 15.24
C ILE A 17 11.61 -2.04 16.31
N GLN A 18 12.24 -0.91 16.01
CA GLN A 18 12.33 0.25 16.92
C GLN A 18 10.97 0.92 17.07
N LEU A 19 10.19 1.04 16.00
CA LEU A 19 8.82 1.54 16.03
C LEU A 19 7.92 0.60 16.83
N SER A 20 8.04 -0.72 16.62
CA SER A 20 7.35 -1.75 17.39
C SER A 20 7.72 -1.70 18.88
N LYS A 21 8.99 -1.54 19.23
CA LYS A 21 9.44 -1.35 20.62
C LYS A 21 8.95 -0.04 21.23
N LYS A 22 9.02 1.07 20.48
CA LYS A 22 8.50 2.39 20.90
C LYS A 22 6.98 2.38 21.08
N GLU A 23 6.29 1.53 20.34
CA GLU A 23 4.85 1.31 20.44
C GLU A 23 4.49 0.41 21.61
N GLN A 24 5.25 -0.66 21.87
CA GLN A 24 5.15 -1.43 23.10
C GLN A 24 5.39 -0.58 24.34
N ALA A 25 6.36 0.34 24.30
CA ALA A 25 6.61 1.30 25.38
C ALA A 25 5.42 2.26 25.57
N ARG A 26 4.87 2.83 24.49
CA ARG A 26 3.65 3.67 24.55
C ARG A 26 2.43 2.90 25.05
N TYR A 27 2.31 1.62 24.71
CA TYR A 27 1.24 0.76 25.21
C TYR A 27 1.40 0.45 26.71
N ALA A 28 2.63 0.20 27.16
CA ALA A 28 2.94 0.00 28.57
C ALA A 28 2.68 1.26 29.41
N GLU A 29 3.06 2.44 28.90
CA GLU A 29 2.80 3.73 29.54
C GLU A 29 1.30 4.03 29.65
N ARG A 30 0.51 3.77 28.59
CA ARG A 30 -0.95 3.87 28.64
C ARG A 30 -1.57 2.93 29.67
N LYS A 31 -1.03 1.72 29.82
CA LYS A 31 -1.47 0.74 30.82
C LYS A 31 -1.17 1.23 32.24
N ASP A 32 -0.02 1.86 32.45
CA ASP A 32 0.38 2.43 33.74
C ASP A 32 -0.49 3.64 34.11
N LEU A 33 -0.71 4.57 33.18
CA LEU A 33 -1.62 5.72 33.34
C LEU A 33 -3.06 5.27 33.69
N ASN A 34 -3.59 4.27 32.99
CA ASN A 34 -4.90 3.70 33.32
C ASN A 34 -4.92 3.05 34.71
N THR A 35 -3.80 2.50 35.17
CA THR A 35 -3.68 1.93 36.51
C THR A 35 -3.61 3.03 37.58
N GLN A 36 -2.85 4.10 37.34
CA GLN A 36 -2.80 5.27 38.23
C GLN A 36 -4.15 5.99 38.32
N LEU A 37 -4.85 6.12 37.19
CA LEU A 37 -6.20 6.69 37.14
C LEU A 37 -7.21 5.85 37.94
N LYS A 38 -7.11 4.51 37.91
CA LYS A 38 -7.92 3.62 38.78
C LYS A 38 -7.71 3.96 40.25
N VAL A 39 -6.45 4.05 40.68
CA VAL A 39 -6.09 4.32 42.08
C VAL A 39 -6.65 5.67 42.54
N ILE A 40 -6.50 6.73 41.74
CA ILE A 40 -7.02 8.06 42.07
C ILE A 40 -8.56 8.04 42.15
N LEU A 41 -9.21 7.32 41.25
CA LEU A 41 -10.67 7.24 41.24
C LEU A 41 -11.21 6.45 42.45
N ASP A 42 -10.53 5.37 42.85
CA ASP A 42 -10.85 4.60 44.04
C ASP A 42 -10.67 5.45 45.32
N GLN A 43 -9.60 6.24 45.37
CA GLN A 43 -9.40 7.22 46.45
C GLN A 43 -10.54 8.23 46.52
N TRP A 44 -10.97 8.77 45.38
CA TRP A 44 -12.08 9.72 45.33
C TRP A 44 -13.43 9.11 45.74
N ASN A 45 -13.73 7.88 45.28
CA ASN A 45 -14.94 7.16 45.66
C ASN A 45 -14.99 6.87 47.17
N ASN A 46 -13.85 6.48 47.77
CA ASN A 46 -13.74 6.29 49.21
C ASN A 46 -13.96 7.60 49.98
N LEU A 47 -13.36 8.71 49.53
CA LEU A 47 -13.57 10.03 50.13
C LEU A 47 -15.02 10.51 50.05
N LYS A 48 -15.74 10.12 48.99
CA LYS A 48 -17.16 10.44 48.79
C LYS A 48 -18.07 9.63 49.72
N GLN A 49 -17.72 8.37 50.02
CA GLN A 49 -18.44 7.57 51.02
C GLN A 49 -18.20 8.08 52.44
N THR A 50 -16.97 8.48 52.78
CA THR A 50 -16.65 9.01 54.12
C THR A 50 -17.31 10.36 54.39
N LYS A 51 -17.56 11.19 53.36
CA LYS A 51 -18.27 12.47 53.49
C LYS A 51 -19.80 12.35 53.62
N ASN A 52 -20.38 11.18 53.37
CA ASN A 52 -21.84 10.97 53.39
C ASN A 52 -22.37 10.46 54.74
N VAL A 53 -21.53 10.43 55.78
CA VAL A 53 -21.90 9.97 57.15
C VAL A 53 -22.06 11.13 58.15
N ASP A 54 -21.53 12.33 57.86
CA ASP A 54 -21.60 13.47 58.77
C ASP A 54 -22.16 14.73 58.08
N GLU A 55 -23.47 14.80 57.85
CA GLU A 55 -24.32 16.02 57.99
C GLU A 55 -25.72 15.83 57.38
N ILE A 56 -26.74 16.16 58.16
CA ILE A 56 -28.17 15.97 57.90
C ILE A 56 -28.77 17.18 57.15
N SER A 57 -29.71 16.89 56.24
CA SER A 57 -30.82 17.75 55.76
C SER A 57 -30.51 19.05 54.98
N THR A 58 -30.83 19.05 53.68
CA THR A 58 -31.68 20.07 53.05
C THR A 58 -32.11 19.66 51.64
N ASN A 59 -33.37 19.94 51.36
CA ASN A 59 -34.09 19.63 50.13
C ASN A 59 -33.40 20.19 48.87
N TYR A 60 -32.95 19.33 47.97
CA TYR A 60 -32.97 19.60 46.54
C TYR A 60 -33.22 18.28 45.80
N SER A 61 -34.41 18.15 45.23
CA SER A 61 -34.71 17.15 44.21
C SER A 61 -33.94 17.54 42.94
N PHE A 62 -32.68 17.12 42.86
CA PHE A 62 -31.95 17.10 41.60
C PHE A 62 -32.12 15.70 41.01
N ASN A 63 -32.91 15.62 39.94
CA ASN A 63 -33.22 14.39 39.22
C ASN A 63 -31.96 13.53 39.06
N SER A 64 -32.00 12.33 39.64
CA SER A 64 -30.94 11.31 39.60
C SER A 64 -30.83 10.64 38.22
N ARG A 65 -30.78 11.43 37.14
CA ARG A 65 -30.60 10.91 35.77
C ARG A 65 -29.18 10.93 35.26
N ASP A 66 -28.24 11.57 35.95
CA ASP A 66 -26.84 11.59 35.55
C ASP A 66 -25.98 10.84 36.57
N SER A 67 -26.08 9.51 36.56
CA SER A 67 -25.07 8.65 37.17
C SER A 67 -23.71 8.96 36.54
N ILE A 68 -22.77 9.50 37.33
CA ILE A 68 -21.36 9.63 36.94
C ILE A 68 -20.88 8.24 36.49
N PRO A 69 -20.33 8.08 35.27
CA PRO A 69 -19.96 6.77 34.77
C PRO A 69 -18.89 6.13 35.68
N SER A 70 -19.07 4.86 36.05
CA SER A 70 -18.08 4.08 36.79
C SER A 70 -16.79 3.91 35.97
N PHE A 71 -15.62 3.81 36.62
CA PHE A 71 -14.30 3.71 35.96
C PHE A 71 -14.23 2.62 34.87
N GLU A 72 -15.00 1.55 35.03
CA GLU A 72 -15.10 0.44 34.09
C GLU A 72 -15.58 0.87 32.68
N THR A 73 -16.21 2.06 32.58
CA THR A 73 -16.69 2.67 31.34
C THR A 73 -15.72 3.67 30.70
N LEU A 74 -14.60 4.03 31.35
CA LEU A 74 -13.52 4.85 30.79
C LEU A 74 -12.54 4.01 29.93
N SER A 75 -13.02 2.95 29.31
CA SER A 75 -12.28 2.30 28.24
C SER A 75 -12.50 3.12 26.97
N LEU A 76 -11.44 3.69 26.41
CA LEU A 76 -11.52 4.37 25.11
C LEU A 76 -12.23 3.46 24.11
N SER A 77 -13.25 3.99 23.47
CA SER A 77 -13.93 3.30 22.39
C SER A 77 -12.92 2.98 21.28
N GLN A 78 -13.13 1.88 20.57
CA GLN A 78 -12.29 1.50 19.42
C GLN A 78 -12.14 2.68 18.43
N ALA A 79 -13.21 3.45 18.22
CA ALA A 79 -13.19 4.63 17.36
C ALA A 79 -12.26 5.74 17.88
N GLU A 80 -12.16 5.93 19.19
CA GLU A 80 -11.25 6.92 19.80
C GLU A 80 -9.79 6.46 19.68
N ILE A 81 -9.54 5.15 19.83
CA ILE A 81 -8.20 4.56 19.62
C ILE A 81 -7.77 4.71 18.16
N GLU A 82 -8.64 4.39 17.20
CA GLU A 82 -8.36 4.53 15.77
C GLU A 82 -8.16 5.99 15.36
N CYS A 83 -8.94 6.92 15.92
CA CYS A 83 -8.77 8.35 15.64
C CYS A 83 -7.37 8.88 16.02
N LEU A 84 -6.73 8.26 17.02
CA LEU A 84 -5.37 8.61 17.45
C LEU A 84 -4.26 7.98 16.59
N GLN A 85 -4.57 7.00 15.73
CA GLN A 85 -3.58 6.43 14.81
C GLN A 85 -3.19 7.43 13.72
N PRO A 86 -1.98 7.35 13.15
CA PRO A 86 -1.62 8.14 11.99
C PRO A 86 -2.50 7.81 10.78
N LYS A 87 -2.92 8.85 10.04
CA LYS A 87 -3.50 8.67 8.72
C LYS A 87 -2.45 8.09 7.78
N TRP A 88 -2.88 7.15 6.96
CA TRP A 88 -2.03 6.61 5.91
C TRP A 88 -1.85 7.68 4.80
N PRO A 89 -0.61 8.11 4.50
CA PRO A 89 -0.34 9.31 3.71
C PRO A 89 -0.60 9.13 2.21
N ASP A 90 -0.06 8.07 1.58
CA ASP A 90 -0.37 7.61 0.21
C ASP A 90 0.46 6.34 -0.14
N LEU A 91 0.16 5.71 -1.29
CA LEU A 91 0.81 4.51 -1.86
C LEU A 91 2.17 4.84 -2.50
N TYR A 92 2.51 6.12 -2.62
CA TYR A 92 3.68 6.59 -3.34
C TYR A 92 4.98 5.99 -2.81
N GLU A 93 5.21 6.05 -1.50
CA GLU A 93 6.44 5.52 -0.87
C GLU A 93 6.54 4.00 -0.99
N ASP A 94 5.41 3.31 -0.88
CA ASP A 94 5.33 1.85 -0.97
C ASP A 94 5.67 1.40 -2.41
N TYR A 95 5.16 2.10 -3.43
CA TYR A 95 5.56 1.84 -4.82
C TYR A 95 7.01 2.25 -5.12
N LEU A 96 7.47 3.38 -4.57
CA LEU A 96 8.82 3.87 -4.80
C LEU A 96 9.86 2.86 -4.32
N GLU A 97 9.64 2.25 -3.15
CA GLU A 97 10.48 1.18 -2.62
C GLU A 97 10.57 -0.01 -3.59
N LEU A 98 9.43 -0.50 -4.08
CA LEU A 98 9.39 -1.61 -5.05
C LEU A 98 10.10 -1.26 -6.36
N VAL A 99 9.95 -0.03 -6.85
CA VAL A 99 10.57 0.43 -8.10
C VAL A 99 12.08 0.56 -7.96
N ILE A 100 12.58 1.09 -6.84
CA ILE A 100 14.02 1.16 -6.57
C ILE A 100 14.62 -0.25 -6.49
N GLN A 101 13.95 -1.16 -5.79
CA GLN A 101 14.37 -2.55 -5.68
C GLN A 101 14.39 -3.27 -7.03
N PHE A 102 13.35 -3.08 -7.85
CA PHE A 102 13.32 -3.55 -9.23
C PHE A 102 14.50 -2.99 -10.05
N GLY A 103 14.80 -1.68 -9.89
CA GLY A 103 15.94 -1.02 -10.50
C GLY A 103 17.27 -1.71 -10.19
N TYR A 104 17.54 -2.01 -8.91
CA TYR A 104 18.76 -2.71 -8.53
C TYR A 104 18.90 -4.08 -9.23
N ILE A 105 17.80 -4.82 -9.38
CA ILE A 105 17.82 -6.12 -10.06
C ILE A 105 18.19 -5.95 -11.53
N ILE A 106 17.49 -5.07 -12.25
CA ILE A 106 17.64 -4.98 -13.71
C ILE A 106 18.95 -4.31 -14.10
N PHE A 107 19.35 -3.21 -13.44
CA PHE A 107 20.56 -2.46 -13.80
C PHE A 107 21.83 -3.20 -13.42
N LEU A 108 21.82 -3.94 -12.32
CA LEU A 108 23.01 -4.64 -11.81
C LEU A 108 23.01 -6.13 -12.14
N SER A 109 22.10 -6.62 -12.98
CA SER A 109 21.99 -8.04 -13.30
C SER A 109 23.29 -8.67 -13.81
N THR A 110 24.03 -7.96 -14.66
CA THR A 110 25.35 -8.41 -15.14
C THR A 110 26.38 -8.41 -14.02
N LEU A 111 26.35 -7.43 -13.12
CA LEU A 111 27.36 -7.24 -12.08
C LEU A 111 27.15 -8.17 -10.88
N PHE A 112 25.90 -8.34 -10.45
CA PHE A 112 25.49 -9.08 -9.26
C PHE A 112 24.22 -9.90 -9.51
N PRO A 113 24.35 -11.11 -10.08
CA PRO A 113 23.21 -11.96 -10.44
C PRO A 113 22.34 -12.37 -9.23
N LEU A 114 22.92 -12.39 -8.02
CA LEU A 114 22.23 -12.78 -6.78
C LEU A 114 21.30 -11.67 -6.26
N ALA A 115 21.29 -10.47 -6.85
CA ALA A 115 20.39 -9.38 -6.49
C ALA A 115 18.91 -9.80 -6.46
N ALA A 116 18.49 -10.59 -7.45
CA ALA A 116 17.12 -11.07 -7.57
C ALA A 116 16.71 -11.96 -6.37
N PHE A 117 17.65 -12.77 -5.86
CA PHE A 117 17.39 -13.63 -4.71
C PHE A 117 17.18 -12.82 -3.43
N PHE A 118 18.03 -11.83 -3.16
CA PHE A 118 17.86 -10.95 -2.01
C PHE A 118 16.59 -10.11 -2.11
N SER A 119 16.27 -9.62 -3.31
CA SER A 119 15.02 -8.93 -3.58
C SER A 119 13.80 -9.83 -3.29
N LEU A 120 13.84 -11.09 -3.69
CA LEU A 120 12.74 -12.03 -3.40
C LEU A 120 12.52 -12.19 -1.89
N LEU A 121 13.61 -12.38 -1.13
CA LEU A 121 13.53 -12.52 0.32
C LEU A 121 12.97 -11.24 0.98
N SER A 122 13.44 -10.07 0.52
CA SER A 122 12.92 -8.78 0.99
C SER A 122 11.43 -8.65 0.72
N ASN A 123 10.96 -8.97 -0.50
CA ASN A 123 9.55 -8.90 -0.86
C ASN A 123 8.66 -9.82 -0.01
N ILE A 124 9.15 -11.01 0.37
CA ILE A 124 8.40 -11.93 1.24
C ILE A 124 8.19 -11.32 2.63
N ILE A 125 9.22 -10.65 3.17
CA ILE A 125 9.13 -9.95 4.46
C ILE A 125 8.22 -8.73 4.32
N GLU A 126 8.37 -7.97 3.23
CA GLU A 126 7.64 -6.72 3.00
C GLU A 126 6.13 -6.94 2.92
N ILE A 127 5.67 -8.01 2.24
CA ILE A 127 4.23 -8.37 2.21
C ILE A 127 3.64 -8.46 3.63
N ARG A 128 4.40 -8.98 4.59
CA ARG A 128 3.95 -9.10 5.99
C ARG A 128 4.09 -7.78 6.74
N ALA A 129 5.14 -7.01 6.46
CA ALA A 129 5.38 -5.71 7.07
C ALA A 129 4.30 -4.69 6.65
N ASP A 130 3.96 -4.62 5.37
CA ASP A 130 2.92 -3.74 4.84
C ASP A 130 1.53 -4.12 5.35
N ALA A 131 1.23 -5.43 5.43
CA ALA A 131 -0.01 -5.90 6.05
C ALA A 131 -0.10 -5.49 7.52
N PHE A 132 1.00 -5.59 8.27
CA PHE A 132 1.05 -5.14 9.66
C PHE A 132 0.86 -3.61 9.77
N LYS A 133 1.51 -2.84 8.90
CA LYS A 133 1.39 -1.37 8.82
C LYS A 133 -0.07 -0.95 8.62
N LEU A 134 -0.78 -1.57 7.68
CA LEU A 134 -2.19 -1.24 7.40
C LEU A 134 -3.16 -1.73 8.47
N CYS A 135 -2.89 -2.87 9.11
CA CYS A 135 -3.81 -3.45 10.09
C CYS A 135 -3.64 -2.90 11.51
N MET A 136 -2.41 -2.56 11.90
CA MET A 136 -2.08 -2.26 13.31
C MET A 136 -1.57 -0.83 13.53
N ILE A 137 -0.96 -0.21 12.51
CA ILE A 137 -0.27 1.08 12.68
C ILE A 137 -1.13 2.24 12.18
N CYS A 138 -1.75 2.10 11.02
CA CYS A 138 -2.48 3.19 10.36
C CYS A 138 -3.99 3.14 10.60
N GLN A 139 -4.62 4.30 10.55
CA GLN A 139 -6.07 4.40 10.36
C GLN A 139 -6.48 3.67 9.09
N ARG A 140 -7.65 3.02 9.10
CA ARG A 140 -8.21 2.38 7.91
C ARG A 140 -8.36 3.39 6.77
N PRO A 141 -7.64 3.24 5.65
CA PRO A 141 -7.76 4.17 4.54
C PRO A 141 -9.11 3.99 3.83
N PHE A 142 -9.61 5.07 3.24
CA PHE A 142 -10.80 5.02 2.41
C PHE A 142 -10.51 4.30 1.09
N SER A 143 -11.40 3.39 0.70
CA SER A 143 -11.25 2.64 -0.55
C SER A 143 -11.35 3.58 -1.76
N GLN A 144 -10.35 3.54 -2.63
CA GLN A 144 -10.36 4.23 -3.91
C GLN A 144 -10.42 3.20 -5.05
N ARG A 145 -11.32 3.42 -6.02
CA ARG A 145 -11.39 2.57 -7.21
C ARG A 145 -10.36 3.03 -8.24
N VAL A 146 -9.32 2.23 -8.42
CA VAL A 146 -8.29 2.44 -9.45
C VAL A 146 -8.35 1.34 -10.50
N LYS A 147 -8.04 1.68 -11.75
CA LYS A 147 -8.09 0.75 -12.89
C LYS A 147 -6.75 0.05 -13.16
N ASP A 148 -5.65 0.69 -12.77
CA ASP A 148 -4.28 0.29 -13.01
C ASP A 148 -3.37 0.86 -11.91
N ILE A 149 -2.09 0.46 -11.92
CA ILE A 149 -1.05 0.99 -11.03
C ILE A 149 -0.59 2.40 -11.44
N GLY A 150 -1.21 3.01 -12.46
CA GLY A 150 -0.92 4.35 -12.93
C GLY A 150 0.45 4.51 -13.60
N HIS A 151 1.11 5.62 -13.31
CA HIS A 151 2.38 6.02 -13.94
C HIS A 151 3.55 5.08 -13.63
N TRP A 152 3.48 4.33 -12.53
CA TRP A 152 4.50 3.37 -12.13
C TRP A 152 4.77 2.32 -13.19
N GLN A 153 3.74 1.89 -13.93
CA GLN A 153 3.92 0.98 -15.05
C GLN A 153 4.86 1.61 -16.08
N LYS A 154 4.52 2.80 -16.60
CA LYS A 154 5.37 3.50 -17.58
C LYS A 154 6.80 3.69 -17.07
N ILE A 155 6.98 4.07 -15.81
CA ILE A 155 8.31 4.25 -15.22
C ILE A 155 9.13 2.96 -15.31
N MET A 156 8.58 1.83 -14.86
CA MET A 156 9.26 0.53 -14.93
C MET A 156 9.58 0.12 -16.38
N GLU A 157 8.71 0.44 -17.33
CA GLU A 157 8.93 0.16 -18.75
C GLU A 157 10.14 0.93 -19.31
N HIS A 158 10.27 2.22 -18.96
CA HIS A 158 11.43 3.03 -19.35
C HIS A 158 12.70 2.54 -18.65
N MET A 159 12.61 2.13 -17.40
CA MET A 159 13.73 1.57 -16.65
C MET A 159 14.27 0.28 -17.31
N VAL A 160 13.41 -0.58 -17.86
CA VAL A 160 13.84 -1.77 -18.60
C VAL A 160 14.67 -1.39 -19.83
N ILE A 161 14.25 -0.38 -20.59
CA ILE A 161 15.02 0.10 -21.76
C ILE A 161 16.38 0.64 -21.32
N ALA A 162 16.41 1.49 -20.29
CA ALA A 162 17.66 2.00 -19.73
C ALA A 162 18.56 0.86 -19.22
N ALA A 163 17.98 -0.19 -18.61
CA ALA A 163 18.73 -1.32 -18.10
C ALA A 163 19.41 -2.12 -19.20
N ILE A 164 18.79 -2.26 -20.38
CA ILE A 164 19.44 -2.89 -21.54
C ILE A 164 20.74 -2.14 -21.90
N ILE A 165 20.66 -0.81 -22.00
CA ILE A 165 21.81 0.05 -22.34
C ILE A 165 22.91 -0.12 -21.30
N VAL A 166 22.57 0.02 -20.01
CA VAL A 166 23.53 -0.07 -18.90
C VAL A 166 24.21 -1.44 -18.84
N ASN A 167 23.46 -2.54 -19.01
CA ASN A 167 24.04 -3.88 -18.99
C ASN A 167 24.93 -4.15 -20.21
N CYS A 168 24.57 -3.63 -21.40
CA CYS A 168 25.43 -3.70 -22.58
C CYS A 168 26.77 -2.99 -22.31
N ILE A 169 26.74 -1.77 -21.74
CA ILE A 169 27.94 -1.03 -21.34
C ILE A 169 28.77 -1.83 -20.32
N PHE A 170 28.15 -2.42 -19.30
CA PHE A 170 28.88 -3.24 -18.33
C PHE A 170 29.56 -4.47 -18.95
N CYS A 171 28.90 -5.14 -19.91
CA CYS A 171 29.52 -6.23 -20.67
C CYS A 171 30.76 -5.77 -21.46
N SER A 172 30.68 -4.59 -22.09
CA SER A 172 31.82 -4.00 -22.82
C SER A 172 32.97 -3.63 -21.86
N ILE A 173 32.69 -2.96 -20.74
CA ILE A 173 33.72 -2.58 -19.75
C ILE A 173 34.42 -3.82 -19.17
N ARG A 174 33.69 -4.91 -18.95
CA ARG A 174 34.26 -6.19 -18.48
C ARG A 174 35.10 -6.92 -19.54
N GLY A 175 35.13 -6.42 -20.77
CA GLY A 175 35.90 -7.00 -21.87
C GLY A 175 35.36 -8.34 -22.36
N VAL A 176 34.05 -8.61 -22.18
CA VAL A 176 33.43 -9.87 -22.61
C VAL A 176 33.60 -10.06 -24.12
N PHE A 177 33.35 -9.01 -24.90
CA PHE A 177 33.48 -9.05 -26.36
C PHE A 177 34.92 -9.28 -26.82
N ARG A 178 35.90 -8.62 -26.19
CA ARG A 178 37.33 -8.85 -26.47
C ARG A 178 37.79 -10.26 -26.13
N ARG A 179 37.21 -10.87 -25.09
CA ARG A 179 37.53 -12.26 -24.74
C ARG A 179 36.92 -13.26 -25.72
N MET A 180 35.74 -12.98 -26.25
CA MET A 180 35.08 -13.85 -27.24
C MET A 180 35.64 -13.69 -28.65
N LEU A 181 35.99 -12.46 -29.05
CA LEU A 181 36.47 -12.11 -30.38
C LEU A 181 37.72 -11.23 -30.26
N PRO A 182 38.90 -11.84 -30.02
CA PRO A 182 40.13 -11.12 -29.68
C PRO A 182 40.70 -10.25 -30.80
N ASP A 183 40.44 -10.60 -32.07
CA ASP A 183 41.03 -9.92 -33.24
C ASP A 183 40.18 -8.76 -33.79
N LEU A 184 39.08 -8.40 -33.13
CA LEU A 184 38.21 -7.32 -33.59
C LEU A 184 38.81 -5.93 -33.33
N PRO A 185 38.78 -5.01 -34.31
CA PRO A 185 39.16 -3.63 -34.08
C PRO A 185 38.15 -2.94 -33.15
N PHE A 186 38.60 -1.94 -32.39
CA PHE A 186 37.77 -1.22 -31.40
C PHE A 186 36.47 -0.63 -32.00
N ALA A 187 36.52 -0.12 -33.23
CA ALA A 187 35.34 0.40 -33.91
C ALA A 187 34.27 -0.69 -34.17
N ALA A 188 34.71 -1.92 -34.50
CA ALA A 188 33.79 -3.04 -34.72
C ALA A 188 33.19 -3.55 -33.39
N GLU A 189 33.94 -3.48 -32.29
CA GLU A 189 33.43 -3.79 -30.94
C GLU A 189 32.27 -2.86 -30.56
N ILE A 190 32.42 -1.56 -30.76
CA ILE A 190 31.35 -0.58 -30.48
C ILE A 190 30.15 -0.80 -31.40
N PHE A 191 30.38 -1.05 -32.69
CA PHE A 191 29.28 -1.31 -33.62
C PHE A 191 28.49 -2.56 -33.21
N LEU A 192 29.19 -3.64 -32.87
CA LEU A 192 28.58 -4.87 -32.38
C LEU A 192 27.80 -4.66 -31.09
N LEU A 193 28.32 -3.86 -30.15
CA LEU A 193 27.62 -3.46 -28.93
C LEU A 193 26.28 -2.79 -29.25
N VAL A 194 26.29 -1.79 -30.13
CA VAL A 194 25.09 -1.05 -30.55
C VAL A 194 24.10 -1.96 -31.28
N CYS A 195 24.58 -2.88 -32.12
CA CYS A 195 23.73 -3.86 -32.79
C CYS A 195 23.05 -4.81 -31.80
N ILE A 196 23.78 -5.32 -30.81
CA ILE A 196 23.22 -6.18 -29.76
C ILE A 196 22.20 -5.42 -28.93
N GLU A 197 22.51 -4.18 -28.54
CA GLU A 197 21.60 -3.32 -27.80
C GLU A 197 20.27 -3.13 -28.57
N HIS A 198 20.33 -2.75 -29.84
CA HIS A 198 19.13 -2.55 -30.68
C HIS A 198 18.35 -3.85 -30.86
N PHE A 199 19.04 -4.97 -31.06
CA PHE A 199 18.42 -6.28 -31.17
C PHE A 199 17.64 -6.64 -29.91
N LEU A 200 18.23 -6.43 -28.72
CA LEU A 200 17.57 -6.68 -27.43
C LEU A 200 16.35 -5.76 -27.23
N ILE A 201 16.47 -4.48 -27.58
CA ILE A 201 15.34 -3.53 -27.49
C ILE A 201 14.20 -3.96 -28.43
N ILE A 202 14.50 -4.39 -29.65
CA ILE A 202 13.51 -4.87 -30.62
C ILE A 202 12.82 -6.13 -30.07
N ILE A 203 13.57 -7.10 -29.53
CA ILE A 203 13.00 -8.29 -28.90
C ILE A 203 12.05 -7.91 -27.77
N CYS A 204 12.47 -7.02 -26.86
CA CYS A 204 11.60 -6.58 -25.77
C CYS A 204 10.32 -5.91 -26.29
N LYS A 205 10.39 -5.10 -27.34
CA LYS A 205 9.21 -4.50 -27.96
C LYS A 205 8.29 -5.54 -28.59
N ILE A 206 8.85 -6.55 -29.28
CA ILE A 206 8.07 -7.66 -29.85
C ILE A 206 7.36 -8.43 -28.74
N ILE A 207 8.07 -8.85 -27.69
CA ILE A 207 7.49 -9.59 -26.55
C ILE A 207 6.32 -8.79 -25.95
N ARG A 208 6.51 -7.48 -25.73
CA ARG A 208 5.47 -6.61 -25.19
C ARG A 208 4.27 -6.49 -26.11
N SER A 209 4.46 -6.47 -27.42
CA SER A 209 3.37 -6.42 -28.40
C SER A 209 2.65 -7.76 -28.55
N SER A 210 3.34 -8.88 -28.30
CA SER A 210 2.76 -10.22 -28.42
C SER A 210 1.83 -10.59 -27.26
N ILE A 211 1.98 -9.94 -26.11
CA ILE A 211 1.14 -10.19 -24.93
C ILE A 211 -0.05 -9.23 -24.95
N GLU A 212 -1.25 -9.77 -25.19
CA GLU A 212 -2.49 -8.99 -25.09
C GLU A 212 -2.68 -8.49 -23.64
N ASN A 213 -2.91 -7.19 -23.47
CA ASN A 213 -3.04 -6.56 -22.14
C ASN A 213 -4.25 -7.06 -21.32
N ILE A 214 -5.23 -7.69 -21.96
CA ILE A 214 -6.47 -8.15 -21.32
C ILE A 214 -6.65 -9.62 -21.70
N PRO A 215 -6.72 -10.56 -20.76
CA PRO A 215 -6.90 -11.97 -21.08
C PRO A 215 -8.29 -12.22 -21.69
N TYR A 216 -8.41 -13.29 -22.47
CA TYR A 216 -9.62 -13.63 -23.24
C TYR A 216 -10.88 -13.69 -22.38
N TRP A 217 -10.83 -14.36 -21.21
CA TRP A 217 -11.99 -14.50 -20.33
C TRP A 217 -12.51 -13.15 -19.81
N VAL A 218 -11.61 -12.19 -19.53
CA VAL A 218 -12.01 -10.83 -19.11
C VAL A 218 -12.64 -10.07 -20.27
N ARG A 219 -12.15 -10.24 -21.50
CA ARG A 219 -12.76 -9.61 -22.68
C ARG A 219 -14.20 -10.09 -22.89
N VAL A 220 -14.41 -11.41 -22.79
CA VAL A 220 -15.74 -12.01 -22.91
C VAL A 220 -16.66 -11.47 -21.81
N GLU A 221 -16.20 -11.42 -20.56
CA GLU A 221 -17.04 -10.95 -19.46
C GLU A 221 -17.36 -9.46 -19.55
N LYS A 222 -16.38 -8.63 -19.95
CA LYS A 222 -16.60 -7.22 -20.24
C LYS A 222 -17.59 -7.03 -21.40
N ALA A 223 -17.51 -7.87 -22.43
CA ALA A 223 -18.45 -7.84 -23.56
C ALA A 223 -19.87 -8.24 -23.14
N LYS A 224 -20.03 -9.27 -22.29
CA LYS A 224 -21.34 -9.65 -21.72
C LYS A 224 -21.94 -8.53 -20.88
N MET A 225 -21.15 -7.93 -19.98
CA MET A 225 -21.61 -6.81 -19.16
C MET A 225 -22.02 -5.62 -20.02
N GLU A 226 -21.25 -5.29 -21.06
CA GLU A 226 -21.60 -4.23 -22.00
C GLU A 226 -22.88 -4.54 -22.80
N TYR A 227 -23.08 -5.79 -23.20
CA TYR A 227 -24.31 -6.24 -23.87
C TYR A 227 -25.53 -6.04 -22.96
N HIS A 228 -25.48 -6.55 -21.72
CA HIS A 228 -26.57 -6.39 -20.76
C HIS A 228 -26.85 -4.92 -20.43
N ARG A 229 -25.81 -4.08 -20.36
CA ARG A 229 -25.96 -2.63 -20.16
C ARG A 229 -26.74 -1.97 -21.30
N ARG A 230 -26.46 -2.35 -22.55
CA ARG A 230 -27.18 -1.83 -23.73
C ARG A 230 -28.63 -2.29 -23.77
N GLU A 231 -28.87 -3.57 -23.47
CA GLU A 231 -30.24 -4.11 -23.43
C GLU A 231 -31.09 -3.43 -22.36
N ALA A 232 -30.52 -3.17 -21.17
CA ALA A 232 -31.19 -2.43 -20.11
C ALA A 232 -31.54 -0.99 -20.53
N LEU A 233 -30.64 -0.30 -21.24
CA LEU A 233 -30.91 1.04 -21.76
C LEU A 233 -32.04 1.04 -22.78
N THR A 234 -32.03 0.13 -23.74
CA THR A 234 -33.11 0.03 -24.74
C THR A 234 -34.46 -0.24 -24.08
N LYS A 235 -34.51 -1.12 -23.06
CA LYS A 235 -35.73 -1.37 -22.28
C LYS A 235 -36.22 -0.11 -21.56
N LEU A 236 -35.33 0.66 -20.96
CA LEU A 236 -35.68 1.94 -20.31
C LEU A 236 -36.21 2.96 -21.31
N GLU A 237 -35.59 3.07 -22.49
CA GLU A 237 -36.03 3.96 -23.57
C GLU A 237 -37.41 3.58 -24.10
N CYS A 238 -37.65 2.30 -24.44
CA CYS A 238 -38.96 1.81 -24.86
C CYS A 238 -40.04 2.07 -23.81
N ASN A 239 -39.75 1.80 -22.53
CA ASN A 239 -40.69 2.06 -21.44
C ASN A 239 -41.00 3.56 -21.29
N ALA A 240 -40.00 4.43 -21.46
CA ALA A 240 -40.20 5.88 -21.40
C ALA A 240 -41.05 6.41 -22.57
N LEU A 241 -40.89 5.84 -23.78
CA LEU A 241 -41.71 6.19 -24.94
C LEU A 241 -43.18 5.78 -24.72
N HIS A 242 -43.43 4.56 -24.27
CA HIS A 242 -44.78 4.10 -23.95
C HIS A 242 -45.47 4.97 -22.89
N LEU A 243 -44.75 5.41 -21.85
CA LEU A 243 -45.31 6.33 -20.85
C LEU A 243 -45.70 7.68 -21.47
N LYS A 244 -44.86 8.23 -22.36
CA LYS A 244 -45.18 9.51 -23.04
C LYS A 244 -46.40 9.39 -23.94
N GLU A 245 -46.54 8.30 -24.68
CA GLU A 245 -47.73 8.04 -25.51
C GLU A 245 -48.99 7.93 -24.64
N ASN A 246 -48.93 7.16 -23.56
CA ASN A 246 -50.06 7.02 -22.63
C ASN A 246 -50.45 8.36 -21.99
N HIS A 247 -49.47 9.18 -21.59
CA HIS A 247 -49.73 10.53 -21.08
C HIS A 247 -50.34 11.46 -22.14
N ALA A 248 -49.87 11.39 -23.39
CA ALA A 248 -50.44 12.17 -24.49
C ALA A 248 -51.88 11.77 -24.79
N GLN A 249 -52.20 10.47 -24.76
CA GLN A 249 -53.56 9.97 -24.92
C GLN A 249 -54.47 10.37 -23.75
N ALA A 250 -53.97 10.29 -22.51
CA ALA A 250 -54.73 10.68 -21.32
C ALA A 250 -55.05 12.18 -21.27
N ASN A 251 -54.18 13.04 -21.81
CA ASN A 251 -54.42 14.49 -21.91
C ASN A 251 -55.27 14.89 -23.12
N ALA A 252 -55.54 13.98 -24.05
CA ALA A 252 -56.35 14.22 -25.24
C ALA A 252 -57.84 13.86 -25.04
N ILE A 253 -58.19 13.25 -23.90
CA ILE A 253 -59.55 12.91 -23.45
C ILE A 253 -60.01 13.97 -22.45
#